data_AF-A0A439TAC3-F1
#
_entry.id   AF-A0A439TAC3-F1
#
_cell.length_a   1.000
_cell.length_b   1.000
_cell.length_c   1.000
_cell.angle_alpha   90.00
_cell.angle_beta   90.00
_cell.angle_gamma   90.00
#
_symmetry.space_group_name_H-M   'P 1'
#
loop_
_entity.id
_entity.type
_entity.pdbx_description
1 polymer ?
#
loop_
_entity_poly.entity_id
_entity_poly.type
_entity_poly.pdbx_seq_one_letter_code
_entity_poly.pdbx_strand_id
1 'polypeptide(L)' 'KILENKGATFGYNAQTGDYGDMIAMGIVDPVKVVRTALQDAASVAGLLVTTEAMIAEAPKKESAGG' A
#
# COMPACT_ATOMS: atom_id res chain seq x y z
N LYS A 1 -12.52 -16.00 3.21
CA LYS A 1 -13.16 -15.83 1.88
C LYS A 1 -12.16 -15.60 0.75
N ILE A 2 -11.40 -14.48 0.70
CA ILE A 2 -10.44 -14.26 -0.40
C ILE A 2 -9.28 -15.27 -0.33
N LEU A 3 -8.68 -15.48 0.84
CA LEU A 3 -7.59 -16.45 1.05
C LEU A 3 -8.02 -17.93 0.91
N GLU A 4 -9.33 -18.21 0.99
CA GLU A 4 -9.88 -19.56 0.81
C GLU A 4 -10.03 -19.92 -0.67
N ASN A 5 -10.10 -18.91 -1.55
CA ASN A 5 -10.20 -19.09 -2.99
C ASN A 5 -8.82 -18.83 -3.64
N LYS A 6 -8.29 -19.82 -4.36
CA LYS A 6 -6.96 -19.73 -4.99
C LYS A 6 -6.97 -19.04 -6.36
N GLY A 7 -8.11 -18.58 -6.84
CA GLY A 7 -8.22 -17.86 -8.10
C GLY A 7 -7.44 -16.54 -8.05
N ALA A 8 -6.50 -16.35 -8.96
CA ALA A 8 -5.65 -15.14 -9.02
C ALA A 8 -6.45 -13.84 -9.24
N THR A 9 -7.66 -13.96 -9.77
CA THR A 9 -8.57 -12.84 -10.09
C THR A 9 -9.69 -12.70 -9.06
N PHE A 10 -9.76 -13.56 -8.04
CA PHE A 10 -10.84 -13.52 -7.07
C PHE A 10 -10.58 -12.42 -6.03
N GLY A 11 -11.55 -11.55 -5.82
CA GLY A 11 -11.43 -10.44 -4.88
C GLY A 11 -12.77 -9.99 -4.34
N TYR A 12 -12.76 -8.78 -3.77
CA TYR A 12 -13.91 -8.15 -3.15
C TYR A 12 -14.25 -6.86 -3.88
N ASN A 13 -15.49 -6.75 -4.36
CA ASN A 13 -16.01 -5.52 -4.93
C ASN A 13 -16.55 -4.63 -3.81
N ALA A 14 -15.82 -3.56 -3.49
CA ALA A 14 -16.21 -2.63 -2.44
C ALA A 14 -17.49 -1.82 -2.75
N GLN A 15 -17.87 -1.70 -4.02
CA GLN A 15 -19.07 -0.96 -4.42
C GLN A 15 -20.35 -1.76 -4.16
N THR A 16 -20.34 -3.08 -4.39
CA THR A 16 -21.52 -3.95 -4.22
C THR A 16 -21.47 -4.80 -2.96
N GLY A 17 -20.29 -5.01 -2.38
CA GLY A 17 -20.08 -5.89 -1.24
C GLY A 17 -19.91 -7.37 -1.60
N ASP A 18 -19.82 -7.69 -2.88
CA ASP A 18 -19.75 -9.08 -3.36
C ASP A 18 -18.31 -9.57 -3.57
N TYR A 19 -18.13 -10.88 -3.47
CA TYR A 19 -16.88 -11.55 -3.81
C TYR A 19 -17.00 -12.25 -5.16
N GLY A 20 -16.01 -12.11 -6.03
CA GLY A 20 -16.03 -12.73 -7.34
C GLY A 20 -14.78 -12.43 -8.16
N ASP A 21 -14.86 -12.72 -9.46
CA ASP A 21 -13.78 -12.43 -10.40
C ASP A 21 -13.71 -10.93 -10.71
N MET A 22 -12.62 -10.30 -10.29
CA MET A 22 -12.41 -8.86 -10.43
C MET A 22 -12.26 -8.42 -11.88
N ILE A 23 -11.68 -9.27 -12.74
CA ILE A 23 -11.52 -8.98 -14.18
C ILE A 23 -12.87 -9.01 -14.87
N ALA A 24 -13.69 -10.03 -14.59
CA ALA A 24 -15.05 -10.12 -15.14
C ALA A 24 -15.94 -8.95 -14.69
N MET A 25 -15.71 -8.42 -13.48
CA MET A 25 -16.38 -7.23 -12.95
C MET A 25 -15.80 -5.92 -13.50
N GLY A 26 -14.75 -5.95 -14.32
CA GLY A 26 -14.11 -4.76 -14.90
C GLY A 26 -13.24 -3.96 -13.93
N ILE A 27 -12.91 -4.50 -12.77
CA ILE A 27 -12.07 -3.87 -11.75
C ILE A 27 -10.63 -4.38 -11.96
N VAL A 28 -9.85 -3.62 -12.72
CA VAL A 28 -8.51 -4.01 -13.17
C VAL A 28 -7.49 -2.94 -12.82
N ASP A 29 -6.39 -3.35 -12.17
CA ASP A 29 -5.26 -2.47 -11.92
C ASP A 29 -4.16 -2.64 -12.98
N PRO A 30 -3.61 -1.55 -13.53
CA PRO A 30 -2.50 -1.64 -14.49
C PRO A 30 -1.27 -2.30 -13.87
N VAL A 31 -0.63 -3.20 -14.61
CA VAL A 31 0.56 -3.96 -14.17
C VAL A 31 1.67 -3.03 -13.65
N LYS A 32 1.88 -1.88 -14.29
CA LYS A 32 2.88 -0.90 -13.87
C LYS A 32 2.59 -0.36 -12.46
N VAL A 33 1.32 -0.08 -12.14
CA VAL A 33 0.91 0.48 -10.85
C VAL A 33 1.16 -0.53 -9.74
N VAL A 34 0.67 -1.77 -9.89
CA VAL A 34 0.84 -2.82 -8.87
C VAL A 34 2.32 -3.14 -8.65
N ARG A 35 3.11 -3.25 -9.73
CA ARG A 35 4.53 -3.56 -9.62
C ARG A 35 5.30 -2.46 -8.88
N THR A 36 5.13 -1.20 -9.29
CA THR A 36 5.84 -0.08 -8.67
C THR A 36 5.43 0.06 -7.20
N ALA A 37 4.14 -0.02 -6.89
CA ALA A 37 3.67 0.07 -5.51
C ALA A 37 4.30 -0.99 -4.59
N LEU A 38 4.37 -2.25 -5.03
CA LEU A 38 4.98 -3.32 -4.24
C LEU A 38 6.50 -3.14 -4.07
N GLN A 39 7.20 -2.71 -5.13
CA GLN A 39 8.64 -2.48 -5.09
C GLN A 39 9.00 -1.33 -4.14
N ASP A 40 8.28 -0.21 -4.21
CA ASP A 40 8.50 0.95 -3.36
C ASP A 40 8.17 0.62 -1.90
N ALA A 41 7.06 -0.09 -1.66
CA ALA A 41 6.68 -0.54 -0.32
C ALA A 41 7.72 -1.48 0.30
N ALA A 42 8.21 -2.47 -0.47
CA ALA A 42 9.25 -3.38 -0.01
C ALA A 42 10.56 -2.65 0.30
N SER A 43 10.93 -1.66 -0.50
CA SER A 43 12.13 -0.82 -0.29
C SER A 43 12.05 -0.06 1.04
N VAL A 44 10.94 0.67 1.27
CA VAL A 44 10.73 1.44 2.51
C VAL A 44 10.62 0.50 3.72
N ALA A 45 9.87 -0.60 3.60
CA ALA A 45 9.75 -1.59 4.68
C ALA A 45 11.12 -2.20 5.05
N GLY A 46 11.96 -2.51 4.05
CA GLY A 46 13.32 -3.01 4.27
C GLY A 46 14.19 -2.02 5.05
N LEU A 47 14.09 -0.73 4.72
CA LEU A 47 14.77 0.32 5.49
C LEU A 47 14.26 0.38 6.93
N LEU A 48 12.94 0.40 7.13
CA LEU A 48 12.35 0.52 8.46
C LEU A 48 12.68 -0.67 9.37
N VAL A 49 12.71 -1.89 8.83
CA VAL A 49 13.03 -3.11 9.61
C VAL A 49 14.50 -3.14 10.04
N THR A 50 15.40 -2.58 9.23
CA THR A 50 16.85 -2.58 9.50
C THR A 50 17.35 -1.33 10.21
N THR A 51 16.51 -0.30 10.35
CA THR A 51 16.84 0.92 11.08
C THR A 51 16.60 0.73 12.58
N GLU A 52 17.67 0.62 13.35
CA GLU A 52 17.58 0.39 14.81
C GLU A 52 17.18 1.64 15.61
N ALA A 53 17.53 2.84 15.11
CA ALA A 53 17.21 4.10 15.78
C ALA A 53 17.03 5.24 14.78
N MET A 54 16.08 6.13 15.08
CA MET A 54 15.85 7.38 14.35
C MET A 54 16.00 8.54 15.32
N ILE A 55 16.90 9.48 15.01
CA ILE A 55 17.09 10.71 15.79
C ILE A 55 16.43 11.85 15.02
N ALA A 56 15.50 12.55 15.67
CA ALA A 56 14.88 13.75 15.13
C ALA A 56 15.19 14.95 16.05
N GLU A 57 15.55 16.08 15.45
CA GLU A 57 15.67 17.34 16.20
C GLU A 57 14.28 17.92 16.47
N ALA A 58 14.08 18.47 17.67
CA ALA A 58 12.87 19.21 17.96
C ALA A 58 12.77 20.44 17.05
N PRO A 59 11.56 20.84 16.61
CA PRO A 59 11.38 22.07 15.86
C PRO A 59 12.05 23.23 16.59
N LYS A 60 12.91 23.98 15.88
CA LYS A 60 13.49 25.20 16.44
C LYS A 60 12.35 26.15 16.78
N LYS A 61 12.37 26.73 17.99
CA LYS A 61 11.57 27.92 18.27
C LYS A 61 12.15 29.06 17.44
N GLU A 62 11.71 29.20 16.20
CA GLU A 62 11.80 30.49 15.53
C GLU A 62 10.87 31.42 16.30
N SER A 63 11.46 32.39 16.99
CA SER A 63 10.74 33.55 17.48
C SER A 63 10.06 34.21 16.29
N ALA A 64 8.73 34.10 16.23
CA ALA A 64 7.92 35.01 15.44
C ALA A 64 8.29 36.44 15.90
N GLY A 65 8.96 37.19 15.03
CA GLY A 65 9.44 38.51 15.39
C GLY A 65 9.94 39.28 14.19
N GLY A 66 9.07 40.14 13.65
CA GLY A 66 9.44 41.34 12.87
C GLY A 66 9.59 41.12 11.38
#